data_AF-A0AAD4DUD6-F1
#
_entry.id   AF-A0AAD4DUD6-F1
#
_cell.length_a   1.000
_cell.length_b   1.000
_cell.length_c   1.000
_cell.angle_alpha   90.00
_cell.angle_beta   90.00
_cell.angle_gamma   90.00
#
_symmetry.space_group_name_H-M   'P 1'
#
loop_
_entity.id
_entity.type
_entity.pdbx_description
1 polymer ?
#
loop_
_entity_poly.entity_id
_entity_poly.type
_entity_poly.pdbx_seq_one_letter_code
_entity_poly.pdbx_strand_id
1 'polypeptide(L)'
;FGKVRKLVVRQLENLDLQPIDKIKIYSDFKINAQLLIPSYSTLAKSPTLPSLSEAAKLDIETILRLIMVRERALQKAAEDGCRSPTSASAGDEYVRRTICEIFGLPNSLTTKPLKTAAEGAPANGVHDTTGGSVPILGNPTPGERKKKNANANGTSNAVSDCCTFKLSFT
;
A
#
# COMPACT_ATOMS: atom_id res chain seq x y z
N PHE A 1 -29.57 13.05 25.79
CA PHE A 1 -29.57 13.18 24.31
C PHE A 1 -28.88 12.04 23.53
N GLY A 2 -28.19 11.08 24.17
CA GLY A 2 -27.49 10.01 23.42
C GLY A 2 -28.38 9.09 22.57
N LYS A 3 -29.63 8.84 23.01
CA LYS A 3 -30.61 8.04 22.26
C LYS A 3 -31.01 8.70 20.93
N VAL A 4 -31.21 10.02 20.94
CA VAL A 4 -31.54 10.80 19.74
C VAL A 4 -30.37 10.80 18.76
N ARG A 5 -29.14 11.03 19.23
CA ARG A 5 -27.93 10.97 18.37
C ARG A 5 -27.77 9.60 17.71
N LYS A 6 -27.96 8.50 18.46
CA LYS A 6 -27.91 7.14 17.89
C LYS A 6 -28.96 6.92 16.80
N LEU A 7 -30.17 7.43 16.99
CA LEU A 7 -31.25 7.32 16.01
C LEU A 7 -30.92 8.10 14.74
N VAL A 8 -30.36 9.31 14.89
CA VAL A 8 -29.90 10.13 13.75
C VAL A 8 -28.79 9.43 12.97
N VAL A 9 -27.77 8.88 13.64
CA VAL A 9 -26.68 8.16 12.96
C VAL A 9 -27.22 6.96 12.18
N ARG A 10 -28.13 6.18 12.77
CA ARG A 10 -28.78 5.05 12.08
C ARG A 10 -29.55 5.50 10.85
N GLN A 11 -30.26 6.63 10.94
CA GLN A 11 -31.01 7.14 9.80
C GLN A 11 -30.08 7.71 8.71
N LEU A 12 -28.98 8.33 9.11
CA LEU A 12 -27.96 8.84 8.20
C LEU A 12 -27.26 7.70 7.43
N GLU A 13 -27.07 6.55 8.07
CA GLU A 13 -26.52 5.34 7.41
C GLU A 13 -27.48 4.74 6.37
N ASN A 14 -28.79 4.93 6.53
CA ASN A 14 -29.80 4.46 5.58
C ASN A 14 -29.95 5.36 4.34
N LEU A 15 -29.39 6.57 4.37
CA LEU A 15 -29.45 7.49 3.23
C LEU A 15 -28.34 7.15 2.22
N ASP A 16 -28.70 7.13 0.94
CA ASP A 16 -27.74 6.99 -0.16
C ASP A 16 -27.03 8.32 -0.40
N LEU A 17 -25.93 8.52 0.31
CA LEU A 17 -25.10 9.72 0.21
C LEU A 17 -23.85 9.43 -0.60
N GLN A 18 -23.47 10.39 -1.45
CA GLN A 18 -22.17 10.36 -2.11
C GLN A 18 -21.05 10.24 -1.06
N PRO A 19 -20.00 9.43 -1.30
CA PRO A 19 -18.95 9.19 -0.31
C PRO A 19 -18.31 10.48 0.22
N ILE A 20 -18.18 11.48 -0.65
CA ILE A 20 -17.60 12.80 -0.36
C ILE A 20 -18.48 13.58 0.62
N ASP A 21 -19.78 13.70 0.31
CA ASP A 21 -20.72 14.41 1.17
C ASP A 21 -20.89 13.69 2.51
N LYS A 22 -20.85 12.35 2.51
CA LYS A 22 -20.88 11.53 3.73
C LYS A 22 -19.68 11.83 4.62
N ILE A 23 -18.46 11.89 4.08
CA ILE A 23 -17.26 12.23 4.86
C ILE A 23 -17.38 13.64 5.45
N LYS A 24 -17.83 14.62 4.65
CA LYS A 24 -18.02 15.98 5.11
C LYS A 24 -18.99 16.07 6.29
N ILE A 25 -20.20 15.51 6.14
CA ILE A 25 -21.22 15.51 7.19
C ILE A 25 -20.68 14.86 8.48
N TYR A 26 -20.00 13.72 8.37
CA TYR A 26 -19.48 13.03 9.55
C TYR A 26 -18.34 13.81 10.22
N SER A 27 -17.51 14.53 9.45
CA SER A 27 -16.47 15.42 9.98
C SER A 27 -17.10 16.60 10.73
N ASP A 28 -18.06 17.29 10.10
CA ASP A 28 -18.75 18.47 10.67
C ASP A 28 -19.46 18.14 11.99
N PHE A 29 -20.14 16.99 12.06
CA PHE A 29 -20.87 16.56 13.25
C PHE A 29 -20.03 15.73 14.24
N LYS A 30 -18.73 15.54 13.98
CA LYS A 30 -17.80 14.71 14.79
C LYS A 30 -18.39 13.34 15.12
N ILE A 31 -18.93 12.68 14.09
CA ILE A 31 -19.47 11.32 14.18
C ILE A 31 -18.30 10.33 14.19
N ASN A 32 -18.56 9.10 14.65
CA ASN A 32 -17.53 8.05 14.69
C ASN A 32 -16.93 7.81 13.30
N ALA A 33 -15.62 8.07 13.17
CA ALA A 33 -14.86 7.91 11.94
C ALA A 33 -14.74 6.45 11.45
N GLN A 34 -15.03 5.46 12.31
CA GLN A 34 -15.14 4.05 11.89
C GLN A 34 -16.19 3.83 10.80
N LEU A 35 -17.27 4.61 10.85
CA LEU A 35 -18.38 4.52 9.89
C LEU A 35 -18.02 5.09 8.52
N LEU A 36 -16.89 5.80 8.42
CA LEU A 36 -16.35 6.36 7.18
C LEU A 36 -15.40 5.41 6.46
N ILE A 37 -14.94 4.33 7.10
CA ILE A 37 -14.02 3.36 6.48
C ILE A 37 -14.55 2.84 5.13
N PRO A 38 -15.84 2.46 4.98
CA PRO A 38 -16.37 2.06 3.68
C PRO A 38 -16.30 3.18 2.64
N SER A 39 -16.64 4.42 3.04
CA SER A 39 -16.57 5.60 2.15
C SER A 39 -15.15 5.87 1.66
N TYR A 40 -14.16 5.81 2.56
CA TYR A 40 -12.75 5.96 2.19
C TYR A 40 -12.28 4.81 1.29
N SER A 41 -12.72 3.58 1.53
CA SER A 41 -12.40 2.43 0.67
C SER A 41 -12.94 2.62 -0.75
N THR A 42 -14.19 3.07 -0.89
CA THR A 42 -14.78 3.38 -2.20
C THR A 42 -14.00 4.47 -2.92
N LEU A 43 -13.62 5.54 -2.21
CA LEU A 43 -12.84 6.62 -2.80
C LEU A 43 -11.41 6.21 -3.16
N ALA A 44 -10.78 5.34 -2.37
CA ALA A 44 -9.44 4.83 -2.66
C ALA A 44 -9.43 3.94 -3.91
N LYS A 45 -10.46 3.11 -4.09
CA LYS A 45 -10.60 2.24 -5.26
C LYS A 45 -11.15 2.94 -6.50
N SER A 46 -11.67 4.16 -6.36
CA SER A 46 -12.14 4.94 -7.50
C SER A 46 -11.02 5.11 -8.55
N PRO A 47 -11.31 4.94 -9.85
CA PRO A 47 -10.30 5.15 -10.89
C PRO A 47 -9.83 6.60 -10.93
N THR A 48 -10.72 7.55 -10.69
CA THR A 48 -10.43 9.00 -10.70
C THR A 48 -10.21 9.54 -9.29
N LEU A 49 -9.35 10.55 -9.18
CA LEU A 49 -9.25 11.37 -7.96
C LEU A 49 -10.46 12.31 -7.86
N PRO A 50 -10.78 12.80 -6.66
CA PRO A 50 -11.81 13.83 -6.48
C PRO A 50 -11.49 15.05 -7.35
N SER A 51 -12.50 15.60 -8.00
CA SER A 51 -12.39 16.86 -8.73
C SER A 51 -11.98 18.00 -7.80
N LEU A 52 -11.47 19.12 -8.33
CA LEU A 52 -11.07 20.27 -7.50
C LEU A 52 -12.23 20.81 -6.64
N SER A 53 -13.45 20.81 -7.18
CA SER A 53 -14.66 21.23 -6.45
C SER A 53 -15.01 20.30 -5.30
N GLU A 54 -14.80 19.00 -5.48
CA GLU A 54 -15.02 17.99 -4.42
C GLU A 54 -13.89 18.01 -3.41
N ALA A 55 -12.67 18.21 -3.88
CA ALA A 55 -11.49 18.40 -3.05
C ALA A 55 -11.66 19.61 -2.13
N ALA A 56 -12.27 20.71 -2.61
CA ALA A 56 -12.57 21.88 -1.79
C ALA A 56 -13.64 21.63 -0.72
N LYS A 57 -14.52 20.62 -0.91
CA LYS A 57 -15.49 20.20 0.11
C LYS A 57 -14.85 19.34 1.21
N LEU A 58 -13.74 18.66 0.89
CA LEU A 58 -12.99 17.81 1.80
C LEU A 58 -11.83 18.60 2.41
N ASP A 59 -11.34 18.16 3.55
CA ASP A 59 -10.11 18.72 4.09
C ASP A 59 -8.92 18.25 3.24
N ILE A 60 -7.98 19.17 2.96
CA ILE A 60 -6.74 18.87 2.22
C ILE A 60 -6.01 17.69 2.87
N GLU A 61 -5.98 17.65 4.19
CA GLU A 61 -5.39 16.55 4.96
C GLU A 61 -6.05 15.20 4.63
N THR A 62 -7.38 15.16 4.53
CA THR A 62 -8.12 13.94 4.20
C THR A 62 -7.78 13.45 2.79
N ILE A 63 -7.62 14.36 1.84
CA ILE A 63 -7.24 14.04 0.46
C ILE A 63 -5.81 13.51 0.41
N LEU A 64 -4.89 14.17 1.11
CA LEU A 64 -3.49 13.72 1.14
C LEU A 64 -3.38 12.31 1.71
N ARG A 65 -4.09 12.05 2.82
CA ARG A 65 -4.20 10.70 3.40
C ARG A 65 -4.82 9.69 2.42
N LEU A 66 -5.85 10.09 1.67
CA LEU A 66 -6.47 9.23 0.65
C LEU A 66 -5.48 8.89 -0.50
N ILE A 67 -4.68 9.85 -0.94
CA ILE A 67 -3.63 9.64 -1.95
C ILE A 67 -2.58 8.67 -1.41
N MET A 68 -2.17 8.80 -0.15
CA MET A 68 -1.24 7.86 0.48
C MET A 68 -1.82 6.43 0.55
N VAL A 69 -3.11 6.28 0.85
CA VAL A 69 -3.80 4.97 0.80
C VAL A 69 -3.75 4.39 -0.60
N ARG A 70 -4.06 5.21 -1.63
CA ARG A 70 -4.03 4.78 -3.03
C ARG A 70 -2.64 4.31 -3.44
N GLU A 71 -1.61 5.08 -3.13
CA GLU A 71 -0.23 4.74 -3.48
C GLU A 71 0.18 3.38 -2.89
N ARG A 72 -0.12 3.15 -1.61
CA ARG A 72 0.13 1.85 -0.97
C ARG A 72 -0.67 0.71 -1.60
N ALA A 73 -1.91 0.97 -2.03
CA ALA A 73 -2.73 -0.01 -2.74
C ALA A 73 -2.15 -0.34 -4.13
N LEU A 74 -1.66 0.65 -4.87
CA LEU A 74 -0.97 0.44 -6.16
C LEU A 74 0.29 -0.40 -5.97
N GLN A 75 1.12 -0.04 -4.99
CA GLN A 75 2.34 -0.76 -4.66
C GLN A 75 2.03 -2.23 -4.34
N LYS A 76 0.97 -2.47 -3.54
CA LYS A 76 0.57 -3.83 -3.21
C LYS A 76 0.08 -4.62 -4.43
N ALA A 77 -0.70 -4.00 -5.30
CA ALA A 77 -1.15 -4.64 -6.54
C ALA A 77 0.01 -4.96 -7.49
N ALA A 78 1.06 -4.12 -7.51
CA ALA A 78 2.27 -4.38 -8.29
C ALA A 78 3.06 -5.57 -7.73
N GLU A 79 3.19 -5.68 -6.40
CA GLU A 79 3.82 -6.83 -5.72
C GLU A 79 3.06 -8.14 -5.97
N ASP A 80 1.73 -8.07 -6.07
CA ASP A 80 0.87 -9.23 -6.35
C ASP A 80 0.94 -9.66 -7.84
N GLY A 81 1.76 -9.00 -8.66
CA GLY A 81 2.04 -9.38 -10.04
C GLY A 81 0.99 -8.93 -11.05
N CYS A 82 0.19 -7.91 -10.72
CA CYS A 82 -0.84 -7.41 -11.63
C CYS A 82 -0.22 -6.72 -12.85
N ARG A 83 -0.63 -7.12 -14.07
CA ARG A 83 -0.12 -6.58 -15.34
C ARG A 83 -0.34 -5.06 -15.48
N SER A 84 -1.35 -4.51 -14.84
CA SER A 84 -1.67 -3.08 -14.82
C SER A 84 -2.22 -2.70 -13.45
N PRO A 85 -1.34 -2.44 -12.47
CA PRO A 85 -1.76 -2.21 -11.09
C PRO A 85 -2.59 -0.93 -11.02
N THR A 86 -3.79 -1.06 -10.45
CA THR A 86 -4.67 0.06 -10.10
C THR A 86 -5.00 -0.04 -8.63
N SER A 87 -5.43 1.07 -8.00
CA SER A 87 -5.83 1.04 -6.58
C SER A 87 -6.99 0.09 -6.30
N ALA A 88 -7.83 -0.18 -7.30
CA ALA A 88 -8.92 -1.17 -7.23
C ALA A 88 -8.43 -2.63 -7.26
N SER A 89 -7.21 -2.88 -7.73
CA SER A 89 -6.63 -4.22 -7.83
C SER A 89 -6.12 -4.76 -6.50
N ALA A 90 -5.98 -3.91 -5.49
CA ALA A 90 -5.59 -4.34 -4.15
C ALA A 90 -6.77 -4.98 -3.42
N GLY A 91 -6.50 -6.04 -2.64
CA GLY A 91 -7.52 -6.70 -1.84
C GLY A 91 -8.19 -5.77 -0.83
N ASP A 92 -9.50 -5.90 -0.68
CA ASP A 92 -10.36 -5.09 0.20
C ASP A 92 -9.85 -5.00 1.63
N GLU A 93 -9.40 -6.12 2.20
CA GLU A 93 -8.86 -6.18 3.56
C GLU A 93 -7.55 -5.41 3.71
N TYR A 94 -6.72 -5.38 2.67
CA TYR A 94 -5.49 -4.60 2.67
C TYR A 94 -5.81 -3.11 2.64
N VAL A 95 -6.70 -2.68 1.73
CA VAL A 95 -7.13 -1.28 1.64
C VAL A 95 -7.74 -0.82 2.97
N ARG A 96 -8.61 -1.63 3.56
CA ARG A 96 -9.23 -1.35 4.87
C ARG A 96 -8.20 -1.17 5.98
N ARG A 97 -7.19 -2.04 6.04
CA ARG A 97 -6.11 -1.97 7.03
C ARG A 97 -5.25 -0.71 6.84
N THR A 98 -4.88 -0.42 5.61
CA THR A 98 -4.09 0.77 5.26
C THR A 98 -4.83 2.06 5.59
N ILE A 99 -6.15 2.11 5.36
CA ILE A 99 -7.00 3.23 5.80
C ILE A 99 -6.96 3.37 7.32
N CYS A 100 -7.13 2.27 8.06
CA CYS A 100 -7.09 2.33 9.52
C CYS A 100 -5.75 2.85 10.05
N GLU A 101 -4.64 2.43 9.44
CA GLU A 101 -3.30 2.86 9.81
C GLU A 101 -3.08 4.36 9.53
N ILE A 102 -3.38 4.82 8.32
CA ILE A 102 -3.14 6.22 7.90
C ILE A 102 -4.07 7.19 8.64
N PHE A 103 -5.31 6.79 8.89
CA PHE A 103 -6.28 7.64 9.60
C PHE A 103 -6.26 7.46 11.13
N GLY A 104 -5.43 6.57 11.67
CA GLY A 104 -5.34 6.30 13.11
C GLY A 104 -6.63 5.72 13.70
N LEU A 105 -7.38 4.95 12.91
CA LEU A 105 -8.67 4.40 13.29
C LEU A 105 -8.50 3.00 13.92
N PRO A 106 -9.27 2.64 14.96
CA PRO A 106 -9.18 1.31 15.55
C PRO A 106 -9.50 0.23 14.51
N ASN A 107 -8.56 -0.67 14.25
CA ASN A 107 -8.77 -1.78 13.35
C ASN A 107 -9.53 -2.90 14.09
N SER A 108 -10.84 -3.02 13.84
CA SER A 108 -11.68 -4.05 14.49
C SER A 108 -11.26 -5.51 14.18
N LEU A 109 -10.27 -5.75 13.32
CA LEU A 109 -9.79 -7.10 12.97
C LEU A 109 -8.51 -7.55 13.69
N THR A 110 -7.99 -6.82 14.69
CA THR A 110 -6.78 -7.25 15.39
C THR A 110 -6.85 -7.05 16.89
N THR A 111 -7.23 -8.13 17.59
CA THR A 111 -6.66 -8.51 18.89
C THR A 111 -5.15 -8.69 18.75
N LYS A 112 -4.36 -7.67 19.09
CA LYS A 112 -2.99 -7.83 19.59
C LYS A 112 -2.74 -6.78 20.67
N PRO A 113 -2.54 -7.17 21.94
CA PRO A 113 -2.07 -6.24 22.96
C PRO A 113 -0.59 -5.98 22.69
N LEU A 114 -0.24 -4.71 22.42
CA LEU A 114 1.14 -4.26 22.48
C LEU A 114 1.54 -4.21 23.95
N LYS A 115 2.33 -5.20 24.38
CA LYS A 115 2.92 -5.23 25.72
C LYS A 115 3.96 -4.12 25.82
N THR A 116 3.79 -3.34 26.88
CA THR A 116 4.70 -2.36 27.47
C THR A 116 6.10 -2.94 27.66
N ALA A 117 7.09 -2.08 27.39
CA ALA A 117 8.50 -2.30 27.66
C ALA A 117 8.78 -2.67 29.12
N ALA A 118 9.71 -3.60 29.33
CA ALA A 118 10.50 -3.73 30.56
C ALA A 118 11.89 -4.25 30.17
N GLU A 119 12.90 -3.49 30.59
CA GLU A 119 14.34 -3.69 30.51
C GLU A 119 14.85 -5.00 31.12
N GLY A 120 16.04 -5.43 30.68
CA GLY A 120 16.98 -6.16 31.53
C GLY A 120 17.74 -7.30 30.86
N ALA A 121 18.90 -7.00 30.25
CA ALA A 121 20.03 -7.93 30.21
C ALA A 121 20.70 -7.96 31.62
N PRO A 122 21.46 -9.00 32.05
CA PRO A 122 22.79 -9.29 31.47
C PRO A 122 23.27 -10.78 31.44
N ALA A 123 24.10 -11.04 30.43
CA ALA A 123 25.37 -11.81 30.31
C ALA A 123 25.81 -13.02 31.20
N ASN A 124 26.39 -14.01 30.48
CA ASN A 124 27.69 -14.72 30.65
C ASN A 124 27.79 -16.20 31.11
N GLY A 125 28.60 -16.97 30.33
CA GLY A 125 29.27 -18.25 30.66
C GLY A 125 29.24 -19.30 29.51
N VAL A 126 30.18 -19.38 28.53
CA VAL A 126 31.51 -20.08 28.53
C VAL A 126 31.36 -21.62 28.60
N HIS A 127 31.97 -22.55 27.83
CA HIS A 127 32.96 -22.67 26.74
C HIS A 127 32.93 -24.17 26.32
N ASP A 128 33.12 -24.56 25.05
CA ASP A 128 34.28 -25.38 24.65
C ASP A 128 34.39 -25.66 23.14
N THR A 129 35.64 -25.94 22.79
CA THR A 129 36.38 -25.85 21.54
C THR A 129 36.32 -27.10 20.66
N THR A 130 36.63 -26.93 19.36
CA THR A 130 37.44 -27.79 18.46
C THR A 130 37.04 -27.43 17.01
N GLY A 131 37.79 -26.62 16.26
CA GLY A 131 38.92 -27.03 15.39
C GLY A 131 38.39 -27.54 14.03
N GLY A 132 38.75 -27.04 12.84
CA GLY A 132 39.70 -26.05 12.35
C GLY A 132 39.64 -26.01 10.80
N SER A 133 40.44 -25.10 10.23
CA SER A 133 40.90 -25.04 8.83
C SER A 133 40.03 -24.33 7.77
N VAL A 134 40.48 -23.11 7.45
CA VAL A 134 40.11 -22.27 6.32
C VAL A 134 41.01 -22.63 5.13
N PRO A 135 40.52 -22.80 3.88
CA PRO A 135 41.38 -22.82 2.72
C PRO A 135 41.66 -21.38 2.20
N ILE A 136 42.94 -21.15 1.96
CA ILE A 136 43.60 -19.92 1.55
C ILE A 136 43.31 -19.58 0.07
N LEU A 137 43.22 -18.27 -0.17
CA LEU A 137 43.12 -17.56 -1.43
C LEU A 137 44.33 -17.86 -2.35
N GLY A 138 44.07 -18.47 -3.52
CA GLY A 138 45.08 -18.68 -4.57
C GLY A 138 44.87 -17.70 -5.73
N ASN A 139 45.84 -16.81 -5.95
CA ASN A 139 45.95 -15.98 -7.15
C ASN A 139 46.29 -16.84 -8.38
N PRO A 140 45.73 -16.57 -9.57
CA PRO A 140 46.24 -17.11 -10.83
C PRO A 140 47.16 -16.10 -11.56
N THR A 141 48.34 -16.58 -11.94
CA THR A 141 49.28 -15.94 -12.88
C THR A 141 48.81 -16.07 -14.35
N PRO A 142 49.32 -15.22 -15.26
CA PRO A 142 48.83 -15.09 -16.64
C PRO A 142 49.55 -16.01 -17.64
N GLY A 143 48.83 -16.53 -18.65
CA GLY A 143 49.47 -17.12 -19.83
C GLY A 143 48.65 -18.11 -20.68
N GLU A 144 48.27 -17.66 -21.88
CA GLU A 144 48.18 -18.40 -23.15
C GLU A 144 46.99 -19.32 -23.55
N ARG A 145 46.17 -18.74 -24.45
CA ARG A 145 45.83 -19.13 -25.85
C ARG A 145 45.04 -20.41 -26.21
N LYS A 146 43.91 -20.11 -26.88
CA LYS A 146 43.30 -20.70 -28.11
C LYS A 146 42.61 -22.08 -28.05
N LYS A 147 41.27 -22.06 -28.22
CA LYS A 147 40.52 -22.44 -29.46
C LYS A 147 39.02 -22.25 -29.20
N LYS A 148 38.37 -21.36 -29.95
CA LYS A 148 37.50 -21.66 -31.11
C LYS A 148 36.34 -22.58 -30.71
N ASN A 149 35.13 -22.01 -30.65
CA ASN A 149 33.91 -22.60 -31.23
C ASN A 149 32.88 -21.47 -31.41
N ALA A 150 32.53 -21.24 -32.67
CA ALA A 150 31.39 -20.44 -33.07
C ALA A 150 30.14 -21.31 -32.97
N ASN A 151 29.06 -20.77 -32.43
CA ASN A 151 27.73 -21.14 -32.90
C ASN A 151 26.80 -19.92 -32.77
N ALA A 152 26.29 -19.48 -33.91
CA ALA A 152 25.32 -18.41 -34.06
C ALA A 152 24.10 -18.99 -34.79
N ASN A 153 22.95 -18.93 -34.13
CA ASN A 153 21.59 -18.71 -34.69
C ASN A 153 20.59 -19.01 -33.54
N GLY A 154 19.59 -18.19 -33.22
CA GLY A 154 18.97 -17.11 -33.96
C GLY A 154 17.46 -17.37 -33.99
N THR A 155 16.70 -16.84 -33.02
CA THR A 155 15.25 -16.60 -33.17
C THR A 155 14.77 -15.62 -32.09
N SER A 156 14.71 -14.33 -32.40
CA SER A 156 13.98 -13.34 -31.61
C SER A 156 12.78 -12.87 -32.44
N ASN A 157 11.60 -13.32 -32.03
CA ASN A 157 10.32 -12.92 -32.60
C ASN A 157 9.85 -11.59 -32.03
N ALA A 158 9.14 -10.85 -32.89
CA ALA A 158 8.15 -9.79 -32.61
C ALA A 158 8.68 -8.46 -32.06
N VAL A 159 8.94 -7.54 -32.99
CA VAL A 159 8.83 -6.09 -32.77
C VAL A 159 7.35 -5.77 -32.56
N SER A 160 6.98 -5.40 -31.33
CA SER A 160 5.68 -4.81 -31.03
C SER A 160 5.73 -3.34 -31.41
N ASP A 161 4.88 -2.95 -32.35
CA ASP A 161 4.69 -1.56 -32.74
C ASP A 161 4.37 -0.66 -31.54
N CYS A 162 5.11 0.44 -31.49
CA CYS A 162 5.04 1.47 -30.48
C CYS A 162 3.83 2.38 -30.78
N CYS A 163 2.78 2.32 -29.96
CA CYS A 163 1.69 3.29 -30.00
C CYS A 163 2.23 4.69 -29.69
N THR A 164 2.33 5.50 -30.74
CA THR A 164 2.73 6.91 -30.67
C THR A 164 1.58 7.73 -30.09
N PHE A 165 1.73 8.23 -28.86
CA PHE A 165 0.78 9.17 -28.26
C PHE A 165 1.10 10.59 -28.75
N LYS A 166 0.41 11.04 -29.81
CA LYS A 166 0.43 12.45 -30.24
C LYS A 166 -0.47 13.26 -29.30
N LEU A 167 0.13 14.06 -28.42
CA LEU A 167 -0.55 15.22 -27.82
C LEU A 167 -0.53 16.36 -28.83
N SER A 168 -1.68 16.65 -29.44
CA SER A 168 -1.92 17.91 -30.14
C SER A 168 -2.59 18.88 -29.17
N PHE A 169 -1.88 19.92 -28.76
CA PHE A 169 -2.46 21.13 -28.20
C PHE A 169 -2.87 22.03 -29.38
N THR A 170 -4.12 22.47 -29.40
CA THR A 170 -4.62 23.62 -30.16
C THR A 170 -5.23 24.59 -29.18
#